data_AF-A0A2V3ISD0-F1
#
_entry.id   AF-A0A2V3ISD0-F1
#
_cell.length_a   1.000
_cell.length_b   1.000
_cell.length_c   1.000
_cell.angle_alpha   90.00
_cell.angle_beta   90.00
_cell.angle_gamma   90.00
#
_symmetry.space_group_name_H-M   'P 1'
#
loop_
_entity.id
_entity.type
_entity.pdbx_description
1 polymer ?
#
loop_
_entity_poly.entity_id
_entity_poly.type
_entity_poly.pdbx_seq_one_letter_code
_entity_poly.pdbx_strand_id
1 'polypeptide(L)'
;MFAAFVHPIQITRGPVSTHTCRKRYSAPRAVLPHESQSSLYSILGLRQSDLSTVTSAQIRRAYLELAKETHPDTSQAEAPIFDQISKAYAILSDPELRSIYDESGHEGLAAVASIKHRAEQIRDRFSSMSGEQLDFLSDTGELVGGLLSSATDEDAFDPSSVSHEDACPRSVEEAIWNIQFHPDRSVRYYGLWWIYKFKVKPAEAALVNVLQTSNDQTSLGGFGIRRRAALALGAVASAPTEANQAAAVALSDALRSPDYFLRYRAAEAIANIAQRCSLLRQQFSFPKSVTHQLKLLLLKGQKTLDAKAAAKSGFKQQESLFDLEKLDPLVREKLEAVFRERRENEKRSRRTTMTPQLGVDAVGSSSDEPYEWLLKAVSAICAKQRSHLDDQLLEVIESYTSNSVPLVRYAAHKALYALTGADTHAEQIVRALGYGVEHHYSQRVLIRDLGDLGYSKGAEAVALCPMVENSFKILALKNMLAKQKHDPSNREVRNVLSHMDSLL
;
A
#
# COMPACT_ATOMS: atom_id res chain seq x y z
N MET A 1 -49.90 -40.84 57.88
CA MET A 1 -49.24 -39.51 57.84
C MET A 1 -47.81 -39.67 58.30
N PHE A 2 -46.87 -39.32 57.42
CA PHE A 2 -45.42 -39.10 57.58
C PHE A 2 -44.63 -40.04 58.50
N ALA A 3 -43.99 -41.02 57.85
CA ALA A 3 -43.00 -41.91 58.45
C ALA A 3 -41.62 -41.24 58.49
N ALA A 4 -41.05 -41.23 59.69
CA ALA A 4 -39.66 -40.95 59.99
C ALA A 4 -39.10 -42.13 60.79
N PHE A 5 -37.76 -42.21 60.84
CA PHE A 5 -36.91 -43.04 61.69
C PHE A 5 -36.47 -44.45 61.22
N VAL A 6 -35.17 -44.49 60.88
CA VAL A 6 -34.10 -45.30 61.51
C VAL A 6 -34.08 -46.84 61.29
N HIS A 7 -33.01 -47.27 60.58
CA HIS A 7 -32.06 -48.40 60.75
C HIS A 7 -32.42 -49.49 61.80
N PRO A 8 -32.03 -50.78 61.67
CA PRO A 8 -30.68 -51.25 61.24
C PRO A 8 -30.63 -52.66 60.58
N ILE A 9 -29.43 -53.19 60.30
CA ILE A 9 -28.92 -54.52 60.72
C ILE A 9 -27.87 -55.07 59.75
N GLN A 10 -26.84 -55.63 60.39
CA GLN A 10 -25.52 -56.06 59.97
C GLN A 10 -25.44 -57.57 59.65
N ILE A 11 -24.44 -57.97 58.82
CA ILE A 11 -23.50 -59.12 59.01
C ILE A 11 -24.11 -60.55 58.86
N THR A 12 -23.60 -61.59 58.17
CA THR A 12 -22.33 -62.08 57.57
C THR A 12 -22.68 -63.32 56.70
N ARG A 13 -21.87 -63.87 55.77
CA ARG A 13 -20.63 -64.68 55.94
C ARG A 13 -20.00 -64.97 54.56
N GLY A 14 -18.66 -64.98 54.49
CA GLY A 14 -17.82 -65.41 53.34
C GLY A 14 -17.78 -66.94 53.18
N PRO A 15 -16.69 -67.61 52.70
CA PRO A 15 -15.37 -67.17 52.19
C PRO A 15 -15.12 -67.69 50.74
N VAL A 16 -13.99 -67.54 50.03
CA VAL A 16 -12.70 -68.25 50.19
C VAL A 16 -11.67 -67.61 49.26
N SER A 17 -10.48 -67.38 49.83
CA SER A 17 -9.25 -66.91 49.20
C SER A 17 -8.49 -68.07 48.53
N THR A 18 -7.88 -67.84 47.37
CA THR A 18 -6.57 -68.43 47.02
C THR A 18 -5.76 -67.48 46.13
N HIS A 19 -4.77 -66.82 46.76
CA HIS A 19 -3.37 -66.68 46.35
C HIS A 19 -3.02 -67.07 44.87
N THR A 20 -2.32 -66.28 44.05
CA THR A 20 -0.94 -65.79 44.27
C THR A 20 -0.43 -64.95 43.06
N CYS A 21 0.60 -64.15 43.35
CA CYS A 21 1.79 -63.84 42.52
C CYS A 21 1.77 -62.69 41.47
N ARG A 22 2.32 -61.55 41.94
CA ARG A 22 3.23 -60.59 41.28
C ARG A 22 3.04 -60.27 39.80
N LYS A 23 2.63 -59.02 39.52
CA LYS A 23 3.20 -58.23 38.42
C LYS A 23 3.56 -56.81 38.86
N ARG A 24 4.84 -56.55 38.68
CA ARG A 24 5.59 -55.30 38.46
C ARG A 24 4.75 -54.01 38.42
N TYR A 25 5.16 -53.04 39.23
CA TYR A 25 4.76 -51.64 39.11
C TYR A 25 5.02 -51.15 37.67
N SER A 26 3.94 -50.93 36.93
CA SER A 26 3.92 -50.11 35.71
C SER A 26 3.54 -48.69 36.11
N ALA A 27 4.32 -47.70 35.69
CA ALA A 27 4.04 -46.29 35.90
C ALA A 27 2.63 -45.93 35.36
N PRO A 28 1.87 -45.06 36.04
CA PRO A 28 0.56 -44.66 35.56
C PRO A 28 0.69 -43.92 34.22
N ARG A 29 0.00 -44.49 33.22
CA ARG A 29 -0.21 -43.95 31.88
C ARG A 29 -0.82 -42.54 32.02
N ALA A 30 -0.14 -41.53 31.49
CA ALA A 30 -0.66 -40.17 31.45
C ALA A 30 -1.99 -40.18 30.68
N VAL A 31 -3.08 -39.91 31.40
CA VAL A 31 -4.39 -39.63 30.83
C VAL A 31 -4.35 -38.18 30.36
N LEU A 32 -4.51 -37.94 29.07
CA LEU A 32 -4.65 -36.59 28.52
C LEU A 32 -5.96 -35.97 29.05
N PRO A 33 -5.94 -34.74 29.60
CA PRO A 33 -7.16 -34.01 29.91
C PRO A 33 -7.86 -33.54 28.64
N HIS A 34 -9.19 -33.49 28.71
CA HIS A 34 -10.10 -33.02 27.67
C HIS A 34 -9.75 -31.64 27.09
N GLU A 35 -10.01 -31.52 25.79
CA GLU A 35 -10.06 -30.33 24.94
C GLU A 35 -10.36 -29.02 25.69
N SER A 36 -9.29 -28.35 26.08
CA SER A 36 -9.25 -26.93 26.42
C SER A 36 -7.85 -26.47 26.04
N GLN A 37 -7.77 -25.52 25.10
CA GLN A 37 -6.58 -25.07 24.37
C GLN A 37 -5.27 -25.22 25.15
N SER A 38 -4.47 -26.24 24.82
CA SER A 38 -3.17 -26.48 25.45
C SER A 38 -2.24 -25.33 25.10
N SER A 39 -1.70 -24.63 26.10
CA SER A 39 -0.74 -23.55 25.86
C SER A 39 0.50 -24.09 25.13
N LEU A 40 1.09 -23.33 24.19
CA LEU A 40 2.31 -23.71 23.48
C LEU A 40 3.46 -24.08 24.44
N TYR A 41 3.51 -23.46 25.62
CA TYR A 41 4.47 -23.83 26.67
C TYR A 41 4.18 -25.20 27.29
N SER A 42 2.90 -25.56 27.47
CA SER A 42 2.52 -26.89 27.95
C SER A 42 2.80 -28.00 26.94
N ILE A 43 2.76 -27.68 25.63
CA ILE A 43 3.13 -28.62 24.55
C ILE A 43 4.64 -28.93 24.62
N LEU A 44 5.47 -27.95 24.99
CA LEU A 44 6.90 -28.17 25.25
C LEU A 44 7.20 -28.71 26.66
N GLY A 45 6.18 -29.11 27.42
CA GLY A 45 6.34 -29.68 28.76
C GLY A 45 6.78 -28.68 29.84
N LEU A 46 6.74 -27.37 29.55
CA LEU A 46 7.08 -26.31 30.50
C LEU A 46 5.87 -26.02 31.41
N ARG A 47 6.07 -26.11 32.73
CA ARG A 47 4.98 -25.95 33.71
C ARG A 47 4.60 -24.49 33.88
N GLN A 48 3.31 -24.24 34.17
CA GLN A 48 2.75 -22.90 34.33
C GLN A 48 3.42 -22.05 35.43
N SER A 49 4.02 -22.68 36.43
CA SER A 49 4.75 -22.02 37.52
C SER A 49 6.02 -21.29 37.08
N ASP A 50 6.60 -21.66 35.94
CA ASP A 50 7.95 -21.26 35.56
C ASP A 50 7.95 -20.17 34.46
N LEU A 51 6.79 -19.85 33.86
CA LEU A 51 6.64 -18.97 32.69
C LEU A 51 7.24 -17.58 32.85
N SER A 52 7.24 -17.02 34.07
CA SER A 52 7.79 -15.67 34.34
C SER A 52 9.31 -15.58 34.21
N THR A 53 10.02 -16.72 34.08
CA THR A 53 11.49 -16.78 34.00
C THR A 53 12.01 -17.57 32.78
N VAL A 54 11.12 -17.96 31.86
CA VAL A 54 11.50 -18.82 30.72
C VAL A 54 12.39 -18.08 29.72
N THR A 55 13.64 -18.53 29.61
CA THR A 55 14.62 -18.01 28.65
C THR A 55 14.58 -18.82 27.35
N SER A 56 14.94 -18.21 26.21
CA SER A 56 15.02 -18.89 24.90
C SER A 56 15.91 -20.16 24.91
N ALA A 57 16.95 -20.17 25.74
CA ALA A 57 17.81 -21.34 25.96
C ALA A 57 17.07 -22.54 26.59
N GLN A 58 16.11 -22.29 27.50
CA GLN A 58 15.30 -23.34 28.13
C GLN A 58 14.26 -23.89 27.16
N ILE A 59 13.64 -23.03 26.35
CA ILE A 59 12.70 -23.42 25.27
C ILE A 59 13.40 -24.36 24.27
N ARG A 60 14.61 -23.98 23.84
CA ARG A 60 15.43 -24.81 22.93
C ARG A 60 15.83 -26.14 23.54
N ARG A 61 16.19 -26.17 24.83
CA ARG A 61 16.55 -27.41 25.52
C ARG A 61 15.37 -28.37 25.64
N ALA A 62 14.21 -27.86 26.06
CA ALA A 62 12.97 -28.63 26.17
C ALA A 62 12.55 -29.23 24.82
N TYR A 63 12.64 -28.45 23.73
CA TYR A 63 12.40 -28.94 22.38
C TYR A 63 13.38 -30.05 21.97
N LEU A 64 14.68 -29.90 22.25
CA LEU A 64 15.68 -30.91 21.87
C LEU A 64 15.54 -32.22 22.65
N GLU A 65 15.12 -32.17 23.92
CA GLU A 65 14.84 -33.35 24.73
C GLU A 65 13.58 -34.07 24.21
N LEU A 66 12.49 -33.33 23.99
CA LEU A 66 11.24 -33.88 23.43
C LEU A 66 11.40 -34.40 22.00
N ALA A 67 12.13 -33.70 21.14
CA ALA A 67 12.36 -34.10 19.76
C ALA A 67 13.15 -35.41 19.68
N LYS A 68 14.11 -35.66 20.59
CA LYS A 68 14.84 -36.94 20.63
C LYS A 68 13.95 -38.11 21.03
N GLU A 69 12.99 -37.87 21.93
CA GLU A 69 12.06 -38.88 22.43
C GLU A 69 10.91 -39.15 21.46
N THR A 70 10.50 -38.16 20.67
CA THR A 70 9.32 -38.21 19.78
C THR A 70 9.66 -38.28 18.29
N HIS A 71 10.93 -38.35 17.91
CA HIS A 71 11.33 -38.45 16.51
C HIS A 71 10.85 -39.78 15.90
N PRO A 72 10.24 -39.76 14.69
CA PRO A 72 9.65 -40.94 14.05
C PRO A 72 10.64 -42.07 13.72
N ASP A 73 11.95 -41.76 13.65
CA ASP A 73 13.01 -42.75 13.41
C ASP A 73 13.49 -43.46 14.68
N THR A 74 13.26 -42.89 15.87
CA THR A 74 13.87 -43.38 17.13
C THR A 74 12.85 -43.99 18.10
N SER A 75 11.58 -43.60 18.00
CA SER A 75 10.48 -44.16 18.79
C SER A 75 9.26 -44.41 17.90
N GLN A 76 8.43 -45.40 18.25
CA GLN A 76 7.11 -45.61 17.62
C GLN A 76 6.10 -44.51 18.01
N ALA A 77 6.56 -43.27 18.15
CA ALA A 77 5.71 -42.13 18.46
C ALA A 77 4.88 -41.76 17.23
N GLU A 78 3.62 -41.40 17.46
CA GLU A 78 2.72 -40.97 16.41
C GLU A 78 3.21 -39.64 15.80
N ALA A 79 3.43 -39.61 14.48
CA ALA A 79 3.78 -38.42 13.70
C ALA A 79 3.04 -37.11 14.09
N PRO A 80 1.71 -37.10 14.39
CA PRO A 80 1.03 -35.87 14.80
C PRO A 80 1.56 -35.22 16.09
N ILE A 81 2.19 -35.97 16.99
CA ILE A 81 2.71 -35.44 18.25
C ILE A 81 4.00 -34.63 18.01
N PHE A 82 4.89 -35.15 17.17
CA PHE A 82 6.14 -34.45 16.80
C PHE A 82 5.85 -33.14 16.04
N ASP A 83 4.84 -33.14 15.18
CA ASP A 83 4.40 -31.95 14.45
C ASP A 83 3.91 -30.84 15.39
N GLN A 84 3.18 -31.20 16.45
CA GLN A 84 2.71 -30.23 17.44
C GLN A 84 3.86 -29.61 18.24
N ILE A 85 4.84 -30.43 18.65
CA ILE A 85 6.05 -29.98 19.36
C ILE A 85 6.88 -29.05 18.47
N SER A 86 7.04 -29.39 17.19
CA SER A 86 7.77 -28.58 16.21
C SER A 86 7.11 -27.23 15.94
N LYS A 87 5.77 -27.22 15.82
CA LYS A 87 4.99 -25.98 15.64
C LYS A 87 5.09 -25.06 16.87
N ALA A 88 4.99 -25.61 18.07
CA ALA A 88 5.14 -24.84 19.30
C ALA A 88 6.52 -24.21 19.43
N TYR A 89 7.59 -24.94 19.09
CA TYR A 89 8.96 -24.41 19.10
C TYR A 89 9.18 -23.32 18.05
N ALA A 90 8.64 -23.47 16.84
CA ALA A 90 8.78 -22.47 15.77
C ALA A 90 8.23 -21.09 16.18
N ILE A 91 7.15 -21.07 16.97
CA ILE A 91 6.53 -19.84 17.48
C ILE A 91 7.30 -19.30 18.69
N LEU A 92 7.60 -20.14 19.68
CA LEU A 92 8.21 -19.71 20.94
C LEU A 92 9.71 -19.42 20.85
N SER A 93 10.39 -19.85 19.79
CA SER A 93 11.81 -19.57 19.57
C SER A 93 12.07 -18.19 18.97
N ASP A 94 11.08 -17.59 18.30
CA ASP A 94 11.14 -16.23 17.76
C ASP A 94 10.69 -15.22 18.84
N PRO A 95 11.54 -14.26 19.26
CA PRO A 95 11.19 -13.29 20.29
C PRO A 95 9.93 -12.46 19.98
N GLU A 96 9.70 -12.12 18.70
CA GLU A 96 8.58 -11.29 18.29
C GLU A 96 7.27 -12.08 18.31
N LEU A 97 7.27 -13.29 17.73
CA LEU A 97 6.09 -14.17 17.74
C LEU A 97 5.76 -14.65 19.15
N ARG A 98 6.77 -14.87 19.99
CA ARG A 98 6.59 -15.19 21.40
C ARG A 98 5.92 -14.04 22.16
N SER A 99 6.36 -12.80 21.95
CA SER A 99 5.72 -11.63 22.59
C SER A 99 4.24 -11.51 22.22
N ILE A 100 3.94 -11.69 20.93
CA ILE A 100 2.56 -11.61 20.41
C ILE A 100 1.71 -12.74 20.99
N TYR A 101 2.26 -13.95 21.10
CA TYR A 101 1.59 -15.07 21.75
C TYR A 101 1.37 -14.85 23.25
N ASP A 102 2.36 -14.30 23.96
CA ASP A 102 2.29 -14.04 25.40
C ASP A 102 1.27 -12.92 25.71
N GLU A 103 1.11 -11.94 24.81
CA GLU A 103 0.16 -10.82 24.96
C GLU A 103 -1.27 -11.16 24.50
N SER A 104 -1.40 -11.86 23.37
CA SER A 104 -2.67 -12.02 22.64
C SER A 104 -3.05 -13.47 22.33
N GLY A 105 -2.26 -14.44 22.80
CA GLY A 105 -2.52 -15.87 22.63
C GLY A 105 -2.52 -16.32 21.16
N HIS A 106 -3.29 -17.37 20.88
CA HIS A 106 -3.38 -17.97 19.55
C HIS A 106 -4.06 -17.06 18.51
N GLU A 107 -4.91 -16.12 18.96
CA GLU A 107 -5.60 -15.17 18.08
C GLU A 107 -4.62 -14.16 17.47
N GLY A 108 -3.67 -13.64 18.25
CA GLY A 108 -2.62 -12.75 17.74
C GLY A 108 -1.71 -13.41 16.71
N LEU A 109 -1.38 -14.69 16.90
CA LEU A 109 -0.59 -15.47 15.94
C LEU A 109 -1.34 -15.73 14.63
N ALA A 110 -2.65 -15.97 14.71
CA ALA A 110 -3.50 -16.17 13.53
C ALA A 110 -3.57 -14.88 12.67
N ALA A 111 -3.64 -13.71 13.30
CA ALA A 111 -3.59 -12.42 12.62
C ALA A 111 -2.25 -12.22 11.88
N VAL A 112 -1.12 -12.54 12.51
CA VAL A 112 0.22 -12.42 11.88
C VAL A 112 0.41 -13.42 10.74
N ALA A 113 -0.07 -14.65 10.90
CA ALA A 113 -0.02 -15.68 9.85
C ALA A 113 -0.88 -15.29 8.63
N SER A 114 -2.06 -14.73 8.87
CA SER A 114 -2.93 -14.17 7.84
C SER A 114 -2.24 -13.06 7.05
N ILE A 115 -1.50 -12.17 7.74
CA ILE A 115 -0.74 -11.08 7.10
C ILE A 115 0.42 -11.61 6.26
N LYS A 116 1.21 -12.58 6.76
CA LYS A 116 2.33 -13.18 6.01
C LYS A 116 1.84 -13.93 4.76
N HIS A 117 0.80 -14.75 4.91
CA HIS A 117 0.20 -15.50 3.81
C HIS A 117 -0.44 -14.58 2.76
N ARG A 118 -1.07 -13.47 3.19
CA ARG A 118 -1.62 -12.45 2.29
C ARG A 118 -0.50 -11.68 1.56
N ALA A 119 0.63 -11.40 2.22
CA ALA A 119 1.79 -10.78 1.59
C ALA A 119 2.49 -11.69 0.56
N GLU A 120 2.56 -13.00 0.81
CA GLU A 120 3.07 -14.01 -0.12
C GLU A 120 2.14 -14.21 -1.32
N GLN A 121 0.83 -14.30 -1.09
CA GLN A 121 -0.16 -14.38 -2.17
C GLN A 121 -0.17 -13.12 -3.06
N ILE A 122 0.02 -11.94 -2.47
CA ILE A 122 0.15 -10.70 -3.23
C ILE A 122 1.42 -10.74 -4.09
N ARG A 123 2.56 -11.15 -3.52
CA ARG A 123 3.84 -11.28 -4.23
C ARG A 123 3.76 -12.28 -5.39
N ASP A 124 3.16 -13.46 -5.17
CA ASP A 124 3.02 -14.48 -6.19
C ASP A 124 2.08 -14.04 -7.31
N ARG A 125 0.96 -13.37 -6.97
CA ARG A 125 0.08 -12.74 -7.96
C ARG A 125 0.84 -11.72 -8.80
N PHE A 126 1.61 -10.82 -8.21
CA PHE A 126 2.41 -9.82 -8.95
C PHE A 126 3.49 -10.44 -9.85
N SER A 127 4.10 -11.54 -9.42
CA SER A 127 5.12 -12.25 -10.23
C SER A 127 4.55 -13.01 -11.43
N SER A 128 3.24 -13.26 -11.44
CA SER A 128 2.53 -14.01 -12.50
C SER A 128 1.82 -13.13 -13.54
N MET A 129 1.86 -11.79 -13.38
CA MET A 129 1.14 -10.85 -14.25
C MET A 129 1.88 -10.53 -15.55
N SER A 130 1.11 -10.36 -16.63
CA SER A 130 1.64 -9.97 -17.95
C SER A 130 1.96 -8.48 -18.05
N GLY A 131 2.81 -8.10 -19.00
CA GLY A 131 3.25 -6.70 -19.20
C GLY A 131 2.11 -5.68 -19.40
N GLU A 132 1.05 -6.06 -20.12
CA GLU A 132 -0.14 -5.19 -20.30
C GLU A 132 -0.94 -4.98 -19.00
N GLN A 133 -0.90 -5.94 -18.07
CA GLN A 133 -1.59 -5.83 -16.78
C GLN A 133 -0.79 -4.99 -15.77
N LEU A 134 0.54 -4.99 -15.89
CA LEU A 134 1.43 -4.08 -15.17
C LEU A 134 1.31 -2.63 -15.68
N ASP A 135 1.13 -2.44 -16.99
CA ASP A 135 0.80 -1.13 -17.59
C ASP A 135 -0.54 -0.60 -17.11
N PHE A 136 -1.52 -1.48 -16.91
CA PHE A 136 -2.79 -1.11 -16.31
C PHE A 136 -2.64 -0.67 -14.84
N LEU A 137 -1.84 -1.35 -14.02
CA LEU A 137 -1.63 -0.97 -12.60
C LEU A 137 -0.80 0.32 -12.42
N SER A 138 0.06 0.61 -13.39
CA SER A 138 0.79 1.87 -13.54
C SER A 138 -0.14 3.06 -13.79
N ASP A 139 -1.01 2.94 -14.80
CA ASP A 139 -1.87 4.01 -15.29
C ASP A 139 -3.05 4.29 -14.34
N THR A 140 -3.34 3.36 -13.44
CA THR A 140 -4.44 3.42 -12.47
C THR A 140 -4.03 3.95 -11.09
N GLY A 141 -2.74 4.22 -10.86
CA GLY A 141 -2.23 4.64 -9.55
C GLY A 141 -2.32 3.55 -8.46
N GLU A 142 -2.78 2.34 -8.79
CA GLU A 142 -2.88 1.21 -7.85
C GLU A 142 -1.49 0.68 -7.46
N LEU A 143 -0.47 0.92 -8.29
CA LEU A 143 0.90 0.52 -7.99
C LEU A 143 1.61 1.40 -6.93
N VAL A 144 1.16 2.65 -6.78
CA VAL A 144 1.63 3.58 -5.73
C VAL A 144 0.67 3.54 -4.54
N GLY A 145 -0.65 3.51 -4.79
CA GLY A 145 -1.68 3.47 -3.76
C GLY A 145 -1.77 2.14 -3.01
N GLY A 146 -1.49 1.01 -3.66
CA GLY A 146 -1.48 -0.31 -3.01
C GLY A 146 -0.27 -0.56 -2.11
N LEU A 147 0.80 0.23 -2.29
CA LEU A 147 2.07 0.08 -1.55
C LEU A 147 2.24 1.13 -0.43
N LEU A 148 1.59 2.30 -0.59
CA LEU A 148 1.48 3.36 0.43
C LEU A 148 0.23 3.24 1.31
N SER A 149 -0.80 2.50 0.87
CA SER A 149 -1.88 2.10 1.76
C SER A 149 -1.35 1.03 2.71
N SER A 150 -0.68 1.49 3.77
CA SER A 150 -0.34 0.66 4.91
C SER A 150 -1.63 0.07 5.46
N ALA A 151 -1.90 -1.20 5.13
CA ALA A 151 -2.55 -2.16 6.00
C ALA A 151 -3.81 -1.70 6.78
N THR A 152 -4.66 -0.85 6.22
CA THR A 152 -5.96 -0.47 6.84
C THR A 152 -7.14 -0.59 5.88
N ASP A 153 -7.00 -1.29 4.76
CA ASP A 153 -8.15 -1.83 4.05
C ASP A 153 -8.26 -3.33 4.39
N GLU A 154 -8.77 -3.64 5.60
CA GLU A 154 -9.38 -4.97 5.83
C GLU A 154 -10.55 -5.24 4.87
N ASP A 155 -11.05 -4.18 4.21
CA ASP A 155 -12.03 -4.22 3.12
C ASP A 155 -11.38 -4.18 1.71
N ALA A 156 -10.10 -4.51 1.55
CA ALA A 156 -9.54 -4.80 0.23
C ALA A 156 -10.17 -6.10 -0.29
N PHE A 157 -11.33 -5.92 -0.93
CA PHE A 157 -12.18 -6.90 -1.59
C PHE A 157 -11.32 -7.97 -2.27
N ASP A 158 -11.36 -9.18 -1.73
CA ASP A 158 -10.86 -10.36 -2.42
C ASP A 158 -11.93 -10.79 -3.41
N PRO A 159 -11.70 -10.62 -4.74
CA PRO A 159 -12.69 -10.97 -5.75
C PRO A 159 -13.04 -12.47 -5.76
N SER A 160 -12.24 -13.30 -5.08
CA SER A 160 -12.47 -14.75 -4.97
C SER A 160 -13.41 -15.15 -3.83
N SER A 161 -13.78 -14.22 -2.94
CA SER A 161 -14.67 -14.48 -1.81
C SER A 161 -16.17 -14.37 -2.14
N VAL A 162 -16.52 -13.96 -3.36
CA VAL A 162 -17.90 -13.85 -3.84
C VAL A 162 -18.25 -15.11 -4.63
N SER A 163 -19.41 -15.72 -4.33
CA SER A 163 -19.98 -16.78 -5.17
C SER A 163 -20.06 -16.27 -6.61
N HIS A 164 -19.21 -16.83 -7.48
CA HIS A 164 -18.81 -16.31 -8.78
C HIS A 164 -19.91 -16.18 -9.85
N GLU A 165 -21.17 -16.49 -9.55
CA GLU A 165 -22.18 -16.67 -10.59
C GLU A 165 -22.86 -15.39 -11.07
N ASP A 166 -22.94 -14.28 -10.31
CA ASP A 166 -23.79 -13.13 -10.73
C ASP A 166 -23.32 -11.70 -10.42
N ALA A 167 -22.11 -11.46 -9.88
CA ALA A 167 -21.67 -10.09 -9.59
C ALA A 167 -21.15 -9.29 -10.81
N CYS A 168 -20.85 -9.96 -11.93
CA CYS A 168 -20.30 -9.30 -13.10
C CYS A 168 -21.41 -8.66 -13.94
N PRO A 169 -21.40 -7.32 -14.16
CA PRO A 169 -22.36 -6.70 -15.06
C PRO A 169 -22.23 -7.32 -16.44
N ARG A 170 -23.37 -7.74 -17.00
CA ARG A 170 -23.49 -8.31 -18.35
C ARG A 170 -23.66 -7.21 -19.40
N SER A 171 -24.03 -5.99 -19.00
CA SER A 171 -24.12 -4.82 -19.87
C SER A 171 -23.72 -3.50 -19.17
N VAL A 172 -23.60 -2.43 -19.96
CA VAL A 172 -23.34 -1.07 -19.46
C VAL A 172 -24.51 -0.55 -18.62
N GLU A 173 -25.74 -0.82 -19.06
CA GLU A 173 -26.97 -0.42 -18.37
C GLU A 173 -27.07 -1.11 -17.02
N GLU A 174 -26.74 -2.40 -16.95
CA GLU A 174 -26.68 -3.14 -15.70
C GLU A 174 -25.58 -2.59 -14.78
N ALA A 175 -24.40 -2.25 -15.30
CA ALA A 175 -23.34 -1.64 -14.49
C ALA A 175 -23.78 -0.29 -13.90
N ILE A 176 -24.46 0.55 -14.69
CA ILE A 176 -24.99 1.85 -14.27
C ILE A 176 -26.13 1.69 -13.25
N TRP A 177 -26.99 0.68 -13.43
CA TRP A 177 -28.03 0.35 -12.47
C TRP A 177 -27.42 -0.16 -11.17
N ASN A 178 -26.43 -1.05 -11.27
CA ASN A 178 -25.77 -1.66 -10.12
C ASN A 178 -25.22 -0.60 -9.18
N ILE A 179 -24.43 0.36 -9.68
CA ILE A 179 -23.78 1.37 -8.82
C ILE A 179 -24.77 2.31 -8.11
N GLN A 180 -25.96 2.53 -8.68
CA GLN A 180 -26.96 3.46 -8.16
C GLN A 180 -27.99 2.79 -7.24
N PHE A 181 -28.41 1.56 -7.57
CA PHE A 181 -29.63 0.99 -6.99
C PHE A 181 -29.45 -0.41 -6.40
N HIS A 182 -28.34 -1.11 -6.67
CA HIS A 182 -28.17 -2.49 -6.18
C HIS A 182 -28.10 -2.51 -4.64
N PRO A 183 -28.83 -3.41 -3.96
CA PRO A 183 -28.87 -3.46 -2.49
C PRO A 183 -27.53 -3.87 -1.87
N ASP A 184 -26.78 -4.75 -2.53
CA ASP A 184 -25.47 -5.19 -2.06
C ASP A 184 -24.36 -4.17 -2.38
N ARG A 185 -23.68 -3.71 -1.33
CA ARG A 185 -22.50 -2.84 -1.37
C ARG A 185 -21.36 -3.44 -2.20
N SER A 186 -21.17 -4.76 -2.16
CA SER A 186 -20.09 -5.44 -2.86
C SER A 186 -20.29 -5.38 -4.38
N VAL A 187 -21.52 -5.63 -4.83
CA VAL A 187 -21.89 -5.50 -6.25
C VAL A 187 -21.79 -4.05 -6.72
N ARG A 188 -22.19 -3.06 -5.90
CA ARG A 188 -21.98 -1.64 -6.21
C ARG A 188 -20.50 -1.31 -6.38
N TYR A 189 -19.65 -1.79 -5.46
CA TYR A 189 -18.21 -1.58 -5.52
C TYR A 189 -17.59 -2.23 -6.76
N TYR A 190 -17.99 -3.47 -7.09
CA TYR A 190 -17.54 -4.17 -8.29
C TYR A 190 -18.01 -3.46 -9.57
N GLY A 191 -19.25 -2.97 -9.60
CA GLY A 191 -19.76 -2.15 -10.71
C GLY A 191 -18.92 -0.90 -10.95
N LEU A 192 -18.50 -0.20 -9.89
CA LEU A 192 -17.58 0.94 -9.99
C LEU A 192 -16.20 0.55 -10.51
N TRP A 193 -15.67 -0.58 -10.04
CA TRP A 193 -14.42 -1.13 -10.57
C TRP A 193 -14.54 -1.48 -12.06
N TRP A 194 -15.65 -2.10 -12.47
CA TRP A 194 -15.90 -2.50 -13.85
C TRP A 194 -16.00 -1.29 -14.77
N ILE A 195 -16.80 -0.28 -14.39
CA ILE A 195 -16.93 1.00 -15.12
C ILE A 195 -15.56 1.67 -15.28
N TYR A 196 -14.74 1.67 -14.23
CA TYR A 196 -13.39 2.20 -14.28
C TYR A 196 -12.46 1.41 -15.21
N LYS A 197 -12.49 0.08 -15.15
CA LYS A 197 -11.64 -0.80 -15.96
C LYS A 197 -11.93 -0.63 -17.45
N PHE A 198 -13.21 -0.60 -17.81
CA PHE A 198 -13.65 -0.51 -19.20
C PHE A 198 -13.91 0.93 -19.69
N LYS A 199 -13.61 1.94 -18.85
CA LYS A 199 -13.73 3.38 -19.18
C LYS A 199 -15.11 3.75 -19.76
N VAL A 200 -16.17 3.29 -19.09
CA VAL A 200 -17.56 3.35 -19.57
C VAL A 200 -18.11 4.77 -19.52
N LYS A 201 -17.97 5.53 -20.62
CA LYS A 201 -18.40 6.94 -20.74
C LYS A 201 -19.86 7.22 -20.35
N PRO A 202 -20.86 6.40 -20.74
CA PRO A 202 -22.25 6.65 -20.38
C PRO A 202 -22.53 6.67 -18.87
N ALA A 203 -21.62 6.12 -18.04
CA ALA A 203 -21.80 6.07 -16.59
C ALA A 203 -21.48 7.40 -15.88
N GLU A 204 -21.01 8.45 -16.57
CA GLU A 204 -20.55 9.69 -15.96
C GLU A 204 -21.58 10.32 -15.00
N ALA A 205 -22.82 10.50 -15.44
CA ALA A 205 -23.89 11.08 -14.61
C ALA A 205 -24.20 10.21 -13.38
N ALA A 206 -24.16 8.89 -13.54
CA ALA A 206 -24.35 7.94 -12.44
C ALA A 206 -23.20 7.99 -11.43
N LEU A 207 -21.96 8.13 -11.89
CA LEU A 207 -20.78 8.31 -11.03
C LEU A 207 -20.84 9.60 -10.22
N VAL A 208 -21.28 10.71 -10.83
CA VAL A 208 -21.51 11.98 -10.13
C VAL A 208 -22.57 11.82 -9.06
N ASN A 209 -23.71 11.19 -9.38
CA ASN A 209 -24.76 10.91 -8.41
C ASN A 209 -24.21 10.07 -7.24
N VAL A 210 -23.55 8.94 -7.52
CA VAL A 210 -22.97 8.06 -6.50
C VAL A 210 -21.97 8.80 -5.61
N LEU A 211 -21.14 9.67 -6.17
CA LEU A 211 -20.18 10.49 -5.42
C LEU A 211 -20.86 11.48 -4.45
N GLN A 212 -22.06 11.97 -4.79
CA GLN A 212 -22.82 12.94 -4.00
C GLN A 212 -23.76 12.29 -2.98
N THR A 213 -24.39 11.17 -3.32
CA THR A 213 -25.50 10.59 -2.54
C THR A 213 -25.09 9.42 -1.64
N SER A 214 -24.01 8.71 -1.97
CA SER A 214 -23.63 7.50 -1.23
C SER A 214 -23.08 7.85 0.15
N ASN A 215 -23.71 7.36 1.21
CA ASN A 215 -23.27 7.56 2.59
C ASN A 215 -22.62 6.32 3.22
N ASP A 216 -22.35 5.29 2.42
CA ASP A 216 -21.81 4.02 2.91
C ASP A 216 -20.40 4.18 3.48
N GLN A 217 -20.25 3.79 4.74
CA GLN A 217 -18.97 3.84 5.44
C GLN A 217 -18.30 2.47 5.51
N THR A 218 -16.96 2.45 5.45
CA THR A 218 -16.13 1.28 5.75
C THR A 218 -16.08 1.02 7.26
N SER A 219 -15.74 -0.21 7.66
CA SER A 219 -15.53 -0.60 9.07
C SER A 219 -14.51 0.28 9.79
N LEU A 220 -13.47 0.70 9.06
CA LEU A 220 -12.39 1.59 9.53
C LEU A 220 -12.69 3.08 9.30
N GLY A 221 -13.92 3.42 8.89
CA GLY A 221 -14.37 4.79 8.64
C GLY A 221 -14.01 5.34 7.25
N GLY A 222 -14.81 6.32 6.80
CA GLY A 222 -14.70 6.94 5.47
C GLY A 222 -15.52 6.22 4.40
N PHE A 223 -15.46 6.68 3.15
CA PHE A 223 -16.49 6.42 2.13
C PHE A 223 -15.96 5.60 0.95
N GLY A 224 -15.82 4.28 1.11
CA GLY A 224 -15.25 3.38 0.10
C GLY A 224 -15.86 3.50 -1.30
N ILE A 225 -17.20 3.56 -1.40
CA ILE A 225 -17.92 3.70 -2.67
C ILE A 225 -17.63 5.07 -3.31
N ARG A 226 -17.64 6.15 -2.53
CA ARG A 226 -17.31 7.50 -3.03
C ARG A 226 -15.87 7.59 -3.52
N ARG A 227 -14.91 6.97 -2.81
CA ARG A 227 -13.50 6.90 -3.21
C ARG A 227 -13.36 6.25 -4.59
N ARG A 228 -14.02 5.10 -4.80
CA ARG A 228 -13.98 4.38 -6.09
C ARG A 228 -14.74 5.12 -7.18
N ALA A 229 -15.85 5.78 -6.86
CA ALA A 229 -16.59 6.62 -7.80
C ALA A 229 -15.78 7.81 -8.29
N ALA A 230 -15.04 8.49 -7.39
CA ALA A 230 -14.11 9.56 -7.77
C ALA A 230 -13.01 9.06 -8.72
N LEU A 231 -12.40 7.91 -8.40
CA LEU A 231 -11.40 7.26 -9.26
C LEU A 231 -11.98 6.91 -10.65
N ALA A 232 -13.17 6.30 -10.69
CA ALA A 232 -13.89 5.98 -11.91
C ALA A 232 -14.16 7.23 -12.75
N LEU A 233 -14.65 8.29 -12.12
CA LEU A 233 -14.96 9.58 -12.76
C LEU A 233 -13.70 10.20 -13.37
N GLY A 234 -12.58 10.17 -12.64
CA GLY A 234 -11.28 10.65 -13.10
C GLY A 234 -10.71 9.94 -14.33
N ALA A 235 -11.17 8.71 -14.62
CA ALA A 235 -10.78 7.98 -15.82
C ALA A 235 -11.83 8.06 -16.95
N VAL A 236 -13.11 8.16 -16.59
CA VAL A 236 -14.23 8.12 -17.54
C VAL A 236 -14.53 9.49 -18.15
N ALA A 237 -14.40 10.57 -17.38
CA ALA A 237 -14.77 11.92 -17.80
C ALA A 237 -13.82 12.44 -18.89
N SER A 238 -14.07 12.07 -20.14
CA SER A 238 -13.17 12.24 -21.29
C SER A 238 -13.97 12.70 -22.51
N ALA A 239 -14.60 13.87 -22.41
CA ALA A 239 -15.15 14.72 -23.49
C ALA A 239 -16.12 15.75 -22.88
N PRO A 240 -16.26 16.98 -23.43
CA PRO A 240 -17.15 18.03 -22.91
C PRO A 240 -18.61 17.61 -23.04
N THR A 241 -19.20 17.21 -21.92
CA THR A 241 -20.63 17.12 -21.70
C THR A 241 -21.02 18.18 -20.66
N GLU A 242 -22.29 18.58 -20.59
CA GLU A 242 -22.80 19.41 -19.48
C GLU A 242 -22.51 18.74 -18.11
N ALA A 243 -22.37 17.42 -18.10
CA ALA A 243 -22.03 16.62 -16.94
C ALA A 243 -20.61 16.85 -16.39
N ASN A 244 -19.65 17.36 -17.19
CA ASN A 244 -18.30 17.65 -16.67
C ASN A 244 -18.30 18.79 -15.65
N GLN A 245 -19.20 19.76 -15.79
CA GLN A 245 -19.33 20.83 -14.80
C GLN A 245 -19.89 20.27 -13.49
N ALA A 246 -20.88 19.38 -13.57
CA ALA A 246 -21.40 18.66 -12.40
C ALA A 246 -20.32 17.77 -11.76
N ALA A 247 -19.50 17.08 -12.56
CA ALA A 247 -18.36 16.30 -12.10
C ALA A 247 -17.32 17.15 -11.37
N ALA A 248 -16.94 18.30 -11.95
CA ALA A 248 -15.99 19.23 -11.32
C ALA A 248 -16.52 19.78 -9.98
N VAL A 249 -17.82 20.10 -9.90
CA VAL A 249 -18.45 20.54 -8.65
C VAL A 249 -18.49 19.41 -7.62
N ALA A 250 -18.94 18.22 -8.00
CA ALA A 250 -19.00 17.06 -7.09
C ALA A 250 -17.62 16.65 -6.56
N LEU A 251 -16.58 16.70 -7.39
CA LEU A 251 -15.20 16.46 -6.97
C LEU A 251 -14.68 17.57 -6.03
N SER A 252 -15.04 18.83 -6.30
CA SER A 252 -14.73 19.95 -5.41
C SER A 252 -15.38 19.81 -4.03
N ASP A 253 -16.62 19.32 -3.98
CA ASP A 253 -17.29 19.02 -2.72
C ASP A 253 -16.64 17.83 -1.99
N ALA A 254 -16.20 16.81 -2.74
CA ALA A 254 -15.45 15.68 -2.19
C ALA A 254 -14.10 16.10 -1.56
N LEU A 255 -13.44 17.16 -2.07
CA LEU A 255 -12.23 17.74 -1.44
C LEU A 255 -12.49 18.33 -0.05
N ARG A 256 -13.74 18.61 0.33
CA ARG A 256 -14.10 19.09 1.67
C ARG A 256 -14.43 17.96 2.65
N SER A 257 -14.39 16.70 2.19
CA SER A 257 -14.68 15.53 3.02
C SER A 257 -13.66 15.38 4.15
N PRO A 258 -14.07 14.92 5.35
CA PRO A 258 -13.13 14.53 6.41
C PRO A 258 -12.27 13.31 6.01
N ASP A 259 -12.74 12.50 5.06
CA ASP A 259 -12.05 11.31 4.56
C ASP A 259 -10.87 11.68 3.65
N TYR A 260 -9.64 11.48 4.14
CA TYR A 260 -8.40 11.75 3.41
C TYR A 260 -8.34 11.03 2.06
N PHE A 261 -8.71 9.75 2.02
CA PHE A 261 -8.64 8.95 0.80
C PHE A 261 -9.65 9.43 -0.24
N LEU A 262 -10.80 9.95 0.20
CA LEU A 262 -11.74 10.60 -0.71
C LEU A 262 -11.17 11.91 -1.26
N ARG A 263 -10.54 12.74 -0.42
CA ARG A 263 -9.84 13.96 -0.89
C ARG A 263 -8.73 13.61 -1.89
N TYR A 264 -7.95 12.57 -1.61
CA TYR A 264 -6.90 12.05 -2.50
C TYR A 264 -7.46 11.67 -3.86
N ARG A 265 -8.49 10.81 -3.91
CA ARG A 265 -9.10 10.36 -5.16
C ARG A 265 -9.80 11.49 -5.90
N ALA A 266 -10.36 12.46 -5.18
CA ALA A 266 -10.94 13.66 -5.79
C ALA A 266 -9.87 14.54 -6.46
N ALA A 267 -8.74 14.79 -5.78
CA ALA A 267 -7.63 15.56 -6.33
C ALA A 267 -7.01 14.86 -7.56
N GLU A 268 -6.80 13.55 -7.47
CA GLU A 268 -6.33 12.71 -8.58
C GLU A 268 -7.28 12.79 -9.79
N ALA A 269 -8.58 12.64 -9.56
CA ALA A 269 -9.58 12.72 -10.61
C ALA A 269 -9.61 14.11 -11.28
N ILE A 270 -9.52 15.19 -10.50
CA ILE A 270 -9.46 16.55 -11.03
C ILE A 270 -8.21 16.74 -11.91
N ALA A 271 -7.04 16.28 -11.44
CA ALA A 271 -5.79 16.35 -12.21
C ALA A 271 -5.91 15.61 -13.54
N ASN A 272 -6.42 14.38 -13.52
CA ASN A 272 -6.58 13.56 -14.72
C ASN A 272 -7.59 14.14 -15.71
N ILE A 273 -8.70 14.71 -15.22
CA ILE A 273 -9.67 15.42 -16.07
C ILE A 273 -9.01 16.65 -16.69
N ALA A 274 -8.37 17.51 -15.89
CA ALA A 274 -7.71 18.72 -16.37
C ALA A 274 -6.62 18.43 -17.40
N GLN A 275 -5.78 17.43 -17.15
CA GLN A 275 -4.73 17.03 -18.06
C GLN A 275 -5.29 16.51 -19.39
N ARG A 276 -6.31 15.64 -19.38
CA ARG A 276 -6.95 15.17 -20.63
C ARG A 276 -7.66 16.29 -21.37
N CYS A 277 -8.32 17.20 -20.66
CA CYS A 277 -8.90 18.41 -21.23
C CYS A 277 -7.84 19.34 -21.85
N SER A 278 -6.57 19.28 -21.42
CA SER A 278 -5.48 20.03 -22.05
C SER A 278 -5.06 19.45 -23.39
N LEU A 279 -5.13 18.12 -23.57
CA LEU A 279 -4.83 17.43 -24.82
C LEU A 279 -5.92 17.65 -25.88
N LEU A 280 -7.16 17.81 -25.45
CA LEU A 280 -8.30 18.10 -26.32
C LEU A 280 -8.43 19.63 -26.55
N ARG A 281 -8.52 20.07 -27.81
CA ARG A 281 -8.65 21.51 -28.19
C ARG A 281 -9.97 22.20 -27.74
N GLN A 282 -10.76 21.55 -26.89
CA GLN A 282 -12.13 21.97 -26.56
C GLN A 282 -12.20 22.88 -25.33
N GLN A 283 -13.32 23.63 -25.24
CA GLN A 283 -13.58 24.79 -24.36
C GLN A 283 -14.00 24.45 -22.92
N PHE A 284 -13.75 23.24 -22.42
CA PHE A 284 -14.08 22.95 -21.02
C PHE A 284 -13.20 23.78 -20.08
N SER A 285 -13.85 24.42 -19.11
CA SER A 285 -13.25 25.36 -18.17
C SER A 285 -13.62 24.94 -16.75
N PHE A 286 -12.62 24.74 -15.89
CA PHE A 286 -12.91 24.46 -14.48
C PHE A 286 -13.48 25.72 -13.80
N PRO A 287 -14.43 25.58 -12.87
CA PRO A 287 -14.86 26.71 -12.05
C PRO A 287 -13.72 27.24 -11.17
N LYS A 288 -13.63 28.57 -11.01
CA LYS A 288 -12.65 29.20 -10.10
C LYS A 288 -12.74 28.72 -8.66
N SER A 289 -13.93 28.28 -8.23
CA SER A 289 -14.14 27.70 -6.90
C SER A 289 -13.31 26.44 -6.67
N VAL A 290 -13.05 25.63 -7.71
CA VAL A 290 -12.21 24.42 -7.62
C VAL A 290 -10.76 24.81 -7.37
N THR A 291 -10.21 25.73 -8.16
CA THR A 291 -8.83 26.22 -7.96
C THR A 291 -8.67 26.89 -6.60
N HIS A 292 -9.67 27.67 -6.16
CA HIS A 292 -9.66 28.29 -4.84
C HIS A 292 -9.63 27.24 -3.72
N GLN A 293 -10.44 26.18 -3.81
CA GLN A 293 -10.45 25.11 -2.82
C GLN A 293 -9.10 24.38 -2.76
N LEU A 294 -8.50 24.07 -3.90
CA LEU A 294 -7.18 23.44 -3.96
C LEU A 294 -6.09 24.34 -3.35
N LYS A 295 -6.13 25.65 -3.65
CA LYS A 295 -5.22 26.64 -3.07
C LYS A 295 -5.35 26.71 -1.54
N LEU A 296 -6.57 26.68 -0.99
CA LEU A 296 -6.78 26.67 0.45
C LEU A 296 -6.16 25.45 1.14
N LEU A 297 -6.26 24.26 0.53
CA LEU A 297 -5.65 23.04 1.07
C LEU A 297 -4.11 23.11 1.03
N LEU A 298 -3.53 23.64 -0.04
CA LEU A 298 -2.07 23.85 -0.13
C LEU A 298 -1.57 24.90 0.89
N LEU A 299 -2.32 25.98 1.12
CA LEU A 299 -1.99 26.98 2.14
C LEU A 299 -2.04 26.41 3.56
N LYS A 300 -3.02 25.55 3.85
CA LYS A 300 -3.12 24.83 5.13
C LYS A 300 -1.90 23.93 5.35
N GLY A 301 -1.46 23.24 4.30
CA GLY A 301 -0.25 22.41 4.34
C GLY A 301 1.02 23.22 4.57
N GLN A 302 1.17 24.36 3.88
CA GLN A 302 2.35 25.23 4.02
C GLN A 302 2.51 25.68 5.48
N LYS A 303 1.44 26.16 6.12
CA LYS A 303 1.46 26.54 7.55
C LYS A 303 1.91 25.39 8.46
N THR A 304 1.52 24.16 8.11
CA THR A 304 1.89 22.97 8.88
C THR A 304 3.38 22.62 8.68
N LEU A 305 3.88 22.75 7.45
CA LEU A 305 5.30 22.58 7.13
C LEU A 305 6.16 23.64 7.82
N ASP A 306 5.73 24.91 7.79
CA ASP A 306 6.41 26.01 8.46
C ASP A 306 6.43 25.82 9.98
N ALA A 307 5.31 25.38 10.57
CA ALA A 307 5.26 25.05 12.00
C ALA A 307 6.20 23.88 12.36
N LYS A 308 6.28 22.84 11.51
CA LYS A 308 7.23 21.73 11.69
C LYS A 308 8.68 22.19 11.51
N ALA A 309 8.96 23.08 10.57
CA ALA A 309 10.30 23.64 10.36
C ALA A 309 10.72 24.53 11.54
N ALA A 310 9.82 25.37 12.04
CA ALA A 310 10.03 26.19 13.23
C ALA A 310 10.26 25.34 14.48
N ALA A 311 9.52 24.23 14.65
CA ALA A 311 9.71 23.29 15.76
C ALA A 311 11.03 22.51 15.66
N LYS A 312 11.48 22.17 14.44
CA LYS A 312 12.78 21.53 14.17
C LYS A 312 13.97 22.47 14.36
N SER A 313 13.77 23.79 14.42
CA SER A 313 14.85 24.76 14.65
C SER A 313 15.55 24.65 16.02
N GLY A 314 15.02 23.83 16.94
CA GLY A 314 15.68 23.45 18.20
C GLY A 314 16.58 22.21 18.13
N PHE A 315 16.54 21.44 17.03
CA PHE A 315 17.44 20.31 16.80
C PHE A 315 18.34 20.64 15.61
N LYS A 316 19.63 20.88 15.89
CA LYS A 316 20.67 20.84 14.86
C LYS A 316 20.43 19.57 14.04
N GLN A 317 20.26 19.72 12.73
CA GLN A 317 20.50 18.65 11.77
C GLN A 317 21.69 17.86 12.30
N GLN A 318 21.53 16.57 12.57
CA GLN A 318 22.70 15.71 12.64
C GLN A 318 23.37 15.92 11.29
N GLU A 319 24.47 16.69 11.30
CA GLU A 319 25.46 16.63 10.23
C GLU A 319 25.64 15.15 9.95
N SER A 320 25.57 14.78 8.67
CA SER A 320 25.91 13.45 8.17
C SER A 320 26.97 12.85 9.09
N LEU A 321 26.64 11.78 9.81
CA LEU A 321 27.50 11.22 10.86
C LEU A 321 28.88 10.79 10.33
N PHE A 322 29.09 10.89 9.00
CA PHE A 322 30.32 10.61 8.29
C PHE A 322 30.57 11.66 7.18
N ASP A 323 31.27 12.74 7.51
CA ASP A 323 31.97 13.55 6.50
C ASP A 323 33.17 12.74 5.98
N LEU A 324 32.97 11.99 4.90
CA LEU A 324 34.02 11.16 4.28
C LEU A 324 35.26 11.99 3.90
N GLU A 325 35.07 13.26 3.59
CA GLU A 325 36.13 14.21 3.24
C GLU A 325 37.08 14.55 4.40
N LYS A 326 36.64 14.32 5.65
CA LYS A 326 37.45 14.53 6.86
C LYS A 326 38.17 13.25 7.34
N LEU A 327 37.90 12.10 6.71
CA LEU A 327 38.54 10.83 7.04
C LEU A 327 39.91 10.69 6.37
N ASP A 328 40.80 9.95 7.03
CA ASP A 328 42.09 9.55 6.50
C ASP A 328 41.93 8.91 5.10
N PRO A 329 42.79 9.24 4.12
CA PRO A 329 42.64 8.79 2.73
C PRO A 329 42.51 7.27 2.59
N LEU A 330 43.24 6.50 3.40
CA LEU A 330 43.22 5.04 3.35
C LEU A 330 41.90 4.47 3.90
N VAL A 331 41.34 5.11 4.93
CA VAL A 331 40.06 4.72 5.54
C VAL A 331 38.90 5.07 4.61
N ARG A 332 38.98 6.23 3.95
CA ARG A 332 38.02 6.67 2.93
C ARG A 332 37.96 5.68 1.78
N GLU A 333 39.09 5.31 1.20
CA GLU A 333 39.15 4.37 0.07
C GLU A 333 38.54 3.01 0.45
N LYS A 334 38.84 2.50 1.65
CA LYS A 334 38.25 1.25 2.16
C LYS A 334 36.73 1.36 2.34
N LEU A 335 36.23 2.46 2.90
CA LEU A 335 34.80 2.69 3.08
C LEU A 335 34.09 2.84 1.73
N GLU A 336 34.70 3.55 0.77
CA GLU A 336 34.17 3.68 -0.58
C GLU A 336 34.13 2.34 -1.32
N ALA A 337 35.14 1.49 -1.14
CA ALA A 337 35.16 0.13 -1.68
C ALA A 337 34.04 -0.72 -1.05
N VAL A 338 33.87 -0.66 0.28
CA VAL A 338 32.78 -1.35 0.99
C VAL A 338 31.42 -0.83 0.52
N PHE A 339 31.23 0.48 0.35
CA PHE A 339 29.97 1.03 -0.18
C PHE A 339 29.73 0.67 -1.64
N ARG A 340 30.78 0.50 -2.44
CA ARG A 340 30.68 0.05 -3.83
C ARG A 340 30.29 -1.43 -3.90
N GLU A 341 30.95 -2.26 -3.12
CA GLU A 341 30.65 -3.69 -2.98
C GLU A 341 29.25 -3.91 -2.39
N ARG A 342 28.85 -3.13 -1.39
CA ARG A 342 27.50 -3.20 -0.81
C ARG A 342 26.44 -2.75 -1.80
N ARG A 343 26.69 -1.72 -2.61
CA ARG A 343 25.81 -1.33 -3.74
C ARG A 343 25.74 -2.43 -4.81
N GLU A 344 26.85 -3.10 -5.12
CA GLU A 344 26.89 -4.24 -6.05
C GLU A 344 26.15 -5.47 -5.50
N ASN A 345 26.30 -5.76 -4.21
CA ASN A 345 25.59 -6.84 -3.52
C ASN A 345 24.10 -6.52 -3.35
N GLU A 346 23.74 -5.26 -3.11
CA GLU A 346 22.35 -4.80 -3.15
C GLU A 346 21.78 -4.89 -4.56
N LYS A 347 22.54 -4.55 -5.63
CA LYS A 347 22.13 -4.83 -7.02
C LYS A 347 21.84 -6.31 -7.24
N ARG A 348 22.67 -7.21 -6.69
CA ARG A 348 22.46 -8.67 -6.76
C ARG A 348 21.28 -9.14 -5.90
N SER A 349 21.00 -8.47 -4.80
CA SER A 349 19.93 -8.79 -3.84
C SER A 349 18.58 -8.14 -4.18
N ARG A 350 18.42 -7.56 -5.38
CA ARG A 350 17.15 -6.99 -5.90
C ARG A 350 16.11 -8.06 -6.23
N ARG A 351 15.74 -8.88 -5.25
CA ARG A 351 14.48 -9.65 -5.25
C ARG A 351 13.61 -9.42 -4.01
N THR A 352 14.06 -8.62 -3.05
CA THR A 352 13.27 -8.27 -1.88
C THR A 352 13.44 -6.79 -1.56
N THR A 353 12.69 -5.95 -2.26
CA THR A 353 12.61 -4.52 -1.95
C THR A 353 11.73 -4.35 -0.72
N MET A 354 12.34 -3.99 0.41
CA MET A 354 11.60 -3.37 1.51
C MET A 354 11.05 -2.03 1.01
N THR A 355 9.75 -1.84 1.15
CA THR A 355 9.09 -0.55 0.95
C THR A 355 9.72 0.47 1.90
N PRO A 356 10.33 1.57 1.41
CA PRO A 356 10.79 2.59 2.33
C PRO A 356 9.57 3.17 3.05
N GLN A 357 9.70 3.40 4.36
CA GLN A 357 8.80 4.30 5.08
C GLN A 357 8.91 5.67 4.41
N LEU A 358 7.92 6.03 3.60
CA LEU A 358 7.88 7.24 2.77
C LEU A 358 7.63 8.53 3.59
N GLY A 359 7.96 8.51 4.89
CA GLY A 359 7.87 9.68 5.77
C GLY A 359 6.46 10.25 5.90
N VAL A 360 5.43 9.41 5.75
CA VAL A 360 4.05 9.84 5.96
C VAL A 360 3.78 9.70 7.45
N ASP A 361 3.52 10.82 8.12
CA ASP A 361 2.83 10.81 9.43
C ASP A 361 1.55 9.96 9.29
N ALA A 362 0.96 9.49 10.39
CA ALA A 362 -0.25 8.66 10.35
C ALA A 362 -1.26 9.19 9.31
N VAL A 363 -1.39 8.45 8.20
CA VAL A 363 -2.16 8.86 7.02
C VAL A 363 -3.58 9.17 7.47
N GLY A 364 -4.07 10.36 7.12
CA GLY A 364 -5.43 10.77 7.48
C GLY A 364 -5.56 11.58 8.77
N SER A 365 -4.45 12.10 9.33
CA SER A 365 -4.54 13.15 10.35
C SER A 365 -5.25 14.40 9.80
N SER A 366 -5.88 15.20 10.67
CA SER A 366 -6.64 16.40 10.25
C SER A 366 -5.79 17.48 9.58
N SER A 367 -4.47 17.40 9.73
CA SER A 367 -3.49 18.31 9.13
C SER A 367 -2.85 17.74 7.85
N ASP A 368 -3.07 16.46 7.55
CA ASP A 368 -2.51 15.81 6.36
C ASP A 368 -3.44 15.95 5.15
N GLU A 369 -2.86 16.35 4.02
CA GLU A 369 -3.59 16.57 2.77
C GLU A 369 -2.84 15.88 1.61
N PRO A 370 -3.53 15.49 0.53
CA PRO A 370 -2.92 14.78 -0.59
C PRO A 370 -2.09 15.73 -1.49
N TYR A 371 -1.01 16.31 -0.94
CA TYR A 371 -0.26 17.42 -1.55
C TYR A 371 0.22 17.12 -2.97
N GLU A 372 0.71 15.90 -3.24
CA GLU A 372 1.12 15.47 -4.58
C GLU A 372 0.04 15.75 -5.62
N TRP A 373 -1.18 15.25 -5.36
CA TRP A 373 -2.29 15.38 -6.30
C TRP A 373 -2.90 16.78 -6.30
N LEU A 374 -2.88 17.49 -5.17
CA LEU A 374 -3.29 18.90 -5.13
C LEU A 374 -2.41 19.76 -6.05
N LEU A 375 -1.08 19.59 -5.99
CA LEU A 375 -0.12 20.29 -6.85
C LEU A 375 -0.33 19.94 -8.34
N LYS A 376 -0.52 18.65 -8.65
CA LYS A 376 -0.80 18.17 -10.01
C LYS A 376 -2.13 18.70 -10.55
N ALA A 377 -3.18 18.73 -9.73
CA ALA A 377 -4.50 19.23 -10.11
C ALA A 377 -4.47 20.74 -10.41
N VAL A 378 -3.89 21.54 -9.50
CA VAL A 378 -3.81 22.98 -9.67
C VAL A 378 -3.02 23.35 -10.92
N SER A 379 -1.85 22.75 -11.12
CA SER A 379 -1.01 23.04 -12.28
C SER A 379 -1.69 22.64 -13.58
N ALA A 380 -2.33 21.48 -13.65
CA ALA A 380 -3.07 21.03 -14.84
C ALA A 380 -4.22 21.99 -15.21
N ILE A 381 -4.93 22.56 -14.23
CA ILE A 381 -5.97 23.55 -14.47
C ILE A 381 -5.35 24.89 -14.94
N CYS A 382 -4.41 25.43 -14.18
CA CYS A 382 -3.86 26.77 -14.40
C CYS A 382 -2.97 26.86 -15.65
N ALA A 383 -2.34 25.77 -16.08
CA ALA A 383 -1.56 25.73 -17.32
C ALA A 383 -2.40 26.08 -18.57
N LYS A 384 -3.68 25.70 -18.59
CA LYS A 384 -4.63 26.09 -19.65
C LYS A 384 -5.38 27.38 -19.32
N GLN A 385 -5.64 27.63 -18.03
CA GLN A 385 -6.46 28.74 -17.54
C GLN A 385 -5.64 29.73 -16.74
N ARG A 386 -4.80 30.51 -17.41
CA ARG A 386 -3.87 31.41 -16.74
C ARG A 386 -4.55 32.51 -15.89
N SER A 387 -5.84 32.77 -16.13
CA SER A 387 -6.67 33.66 -15.29
C SER A 387 -7.00 33.11 -13.90
N HIS A 388 -6.68 31.83 -13.63
CA HIS A 388 -6.81 31.19 -12.32
C HIS A 388 -5.49 31.20 -11.54
N LEU A 389 -4.39 31.61 -12.18
CA LEU A 389 -3.08 31.73 -11.56
C LEU A 389 -2.96 33.09 -10.88
N ASP A 390 -2.49 33.10 -9.64
CA ASP A 390 -2.10 34.30 -8.91
C ASP A 390 -0.69 34.13 -8.32
N ASP A 391 -0.02 35.23 -8.02
CA ASP A 391 1.39 35.22 -7.56
C ASP A 391 1.55 34.48 -6.23
N GLN A 392 0.58 34.65 -5.33
CA GLN A 392 0.55 33.92 -4.06
C GLN A 392 0.51 32.40 -4.27
N LEU A 393 -0.21 31.89 -5.28
CA LEU A 393 -0.25 30.47 -5.57
C LEU A 393 1.10 29.95 -6.07
N LEU A 394 1.84 30.74 -6.85
CA LEU A 394 3.19 30.38 -7.29
C LEU A 394 4.14 30.27 -6.09
N GLU A 395 4.12 31.25 -5.18
CA GLU A 395 4.91 31.23 -3.94
C GLU A 395 4.58 30.00 -3.09
N VAL A 396 3.28 29.68 -2.96
CA VAL A 396 2.84 28.48 -2.24
C VAL A 396 3.40 27.22 -2.89
N ILE A 397 3.31 27.06 -4.21
CA ILE A 397 3.86 25.88 -4.91
C ILE A 397 5.37 25.80 -4.73
N GLU A 398 6.08 26.93 -4.79
CA GLU A 398 7.53 26.99 -4.62
C GLU A 398 7.98 26.50 -3.25
N SER A 399 7.23 26.79 -2.19
CA SER A 399 7.53 26.30 -0.84
C SER A 399 7.58 24.75 -0.74
N TYR A 400 6.87 24.03 -1.62
CA TYR A 400 6.87 22.56 -1.63
C TYR A 400 8.07 21.94 -2.36
N THR A 401 8.91 22.73 -3.05
CA THR A 401 10.10 22.22 -3.77
C THR A 401 11.19 21.68 -2.87
N SER A 402 11.15 21.98 -1.57
CA SER A 402 12.08 21.47 -0.56
C SER A 402 11.45 20.44 0.38
N ASN A 403 10.28 19.89 0.03
CA ASN A 403 9.56 18.94 0.88
C ASN A 403 10.35 17.65 1.11
N SER A 404 10.31 17.10 2.33
CA SER A 404 11.00 15.85 2.65
C SER A 404 10.45 14.63 1.90
N VAL A 405 9.15 14.64 1.54
CA VAL A 405 8.49 13.58 0.77
C VAL A 405 8.79 13.76 -0.72
N PRO A 406 9.48 12.81 -1.37
CA PRO A 406 9.90 12.95 -2.77
C PRO A 406 8.75 13.22 -3.74
N LEU A 407 7.64 12.48 -3.62
CA LEU A 407 6.49 12.63 -4.52
C LEU A 407 5.87 14.03 -4.47
N VAL A 408 5.82 14.64 -3.27
CA VAL A 408 5.33 16.01 -3.09
C VAL A 408 6.32 17.01 -3.68
N ARG A 409 7.62 16.82 -3.38
CA ARG A 409 8.71 17.67 -3.89
C ARG A 409 8.71 17.76 -5.41
N TYR A 410 8.68 16.60 -6.07
CA TYR A 410 8.72 16.56 -7.53
C TYR A 410 7.39 16.92 -8.18
N ALA A 411 6.25 16.73 -7.50
CA ALA A 411 4.98 17.31 -7.94
C ALA A 411 5.02 18.84 -7.95
N ALA A 412 5.71 19.48 -6.99
CA ALA A 412 5.92 20.93 -7.00
C ALA A 412 6.81 21.36 -8.17
N HIS A 413 7.92 20.67 -8.43
CA HIS A 413 8.74 20.92 -9.62
C HIS A 413 7.97 20.72 -10.93
N LYS A 414 7.14 19.67 -11.03
CA LYS A 414 6.24 19.44 -12.17
C LYS A 414 5.29 20.63 -12.35
N ALA A 415 4.67 21.07 -11.27
CA ALA A 415 3.73 22.18 -11.27
C ALA A 415 4.40 23.49 -11.72
N LEU A 416 5.57 23.83 -11.18
CA LEU A 416 6.30 25.04 -11.56
C LEU A 416 6.71 25.00 -13.03
N TYR A 417 7.28 23.89 -13.51
CA TYR A 417 7.61 23.76 -14.93
C TYR A 417 6.37 23.96 -15.83
N ALA A 418 5.24 23.34 -15.49
CA ALA A 418 4.01 23.48 -16.26
C ALA A 418 3.47 24.93 -16.30
N LEU A 419 3.73 25.73 -15.27
CA LEU A 419 3.23 27.10 -15.14
C LEU A 419 4.21 28.16 -15.69
N THR A 420 5.51 27.96 -15.52
CA THR A 420 6.55 28.95 -15.87
C THR A 420 7.31 28.60 -17.14
N GLY A 421 7.38 27.31 -17.50
CA GLY A 421 8.23 26.82 -18.59
C GLY A 421 9.73 26.82 -18.26
N ALA A 422 10.13 27.06 -17.00
CA ALA A 422 11.53 27.11 -16.61
C ALA A 422 12.13 25.70 -16.51
N ASP A 423 13.06 25.38 -17.43
CA ASP A 423 13.71 24.06 -17.52
C ASP A 423 14.38 23.60 -16.22
N THR A 424 14.84 24.54 -15.39
CA THR A 424 15.46 24.27 -14.08
C THR A 424 14.64 23.32 -13.20
N HIS A 425 13.32 23.40 -13.27
CA HIS A 425 12.43 22.53 -12.49
C HIS A 425 12.28 21.13 -13.10
N ALA A 426 12.14 21.02 -14.42
CA ALA A 426 12.09 19.72 -15.09
C ALA A 426 13.43 18.96 -14.94
N GLU A 427 14.55 19.68 -14.96
CA GLU A 427 15.88 19.11 -14.69
C GLU A 427 16.00 18.50 -13.30
N GLN A 428 15.33 19.04 -12.27
CA GLN A 428 15.32 18.40 -10.94
C GLN A 428 14.66 17.02 -10.98
N ILE A 429 13.58 16.87 -11.77
CA ILE A 429 12.90 15.58 -11.96
C ILE A 429 13.81 14.61 -12.72
N VAL A 430 14.52 15.08 -13.75
CA VAL A 430 15.48 14.28 -14.51
C VAL A 430 16.62 13.77 -13.64
N ARG A 431 17.20 14.63 -12.79
CA ARG A 431 18.28 14.24 -11.86
C ARG A 431 17.84 13.15 -10.89
N ALA A 432 16.58 13.13 -10.49
CA ALA A 432 16.00 12.13 -9.60
C ALA A 432 15.86 10.72 -10.23
N LEU A 433 15.91 10.62 -11.56
CA LEU A 433 15.97 9.32 -12.26
C LEU A 433 17.36 8.66 -12.20
N GLY A 434 18.36 9.38 -11.69
CA GLY A 434 19.71 8.86 -11.48
C GLY A 434 19.72 7.63 -10.58
N TYR A 435 20.67 6.73 -10.84
CA TYR A 435 20.83 5.51 -10.05
C TYR A 435 21.05 5.84 -8.56
N GLY A 436 20.18 5.31 -7.70
CA GLY A 436 20.30 5.45 -6.24
C GLY A 436 19.95 6.84 -5.70
N VAL A 437 19.41 7.74 -6.53
CA VAL A 437 18.95 9.07 -6.08
C VAL A 437 17.59 8.96 -5.40
N GLU A 438 16.64 8.31 -6.05
CA GLU A 438 15.30 8.06 -5.52
C GLU A 438 14.93 6.58 -5.61
N HIS A 439 13.93 6.19 -4.81
CA HIS A 439 13.41 4.83 -4.85
C HIS A 439 12.71 4.54 -6.18
N HIS A 440 12.79 3.28 -6.65
CA HIS A 440 12.25 2.88 -7.95
C HIS A 440 10.74 3.15 -8.11
N TYR A 441 9.94 3.05 -7.05
CA TYR A 441 8.52 3.45 -7.07
C TYR A 441 8.32 4.93 -7.37
N SER A 442 9.13 5.81 -6.74
CA SER A 442 9.09 7.24 -7.03
C SER A 442 9.50 7.47 -8.48
N GLN A 443 10.55 6.80 -8.96
CA GLN A 443 11.03 6.94 -10.34
C GLN A 443 9.96 6.61 -11.40
N ARG A 444 9.07 5.65 -11.16
CA ARG A 444 7.91 5.39 -12.04
C ARG A 444 6.99 6.61 -12.17
N VAL A 445 6.68 7.25 -11.05
CA VAL A 445 5.85 8.46 -11.01
C VAL A 445 6.55 9.61 -11.74
N LEU A 446 7.86 9.78 -11.52
CA LEU A 446 8.65 10.84 -12.15
C LEU A 446 8.76 10.67 -13.67
N ILE A 447 8.94 9.44 -14.16
CA ILE A 447 8.95 9.12 -15.59
C ILE A 447 7.60 9.48 -16.23
N ARG A 448 6.50 9.06 -15.60
CA ARG A 448 5.15 9.43 -16.06
C ARG A 448 4.98 10.95 -16.07
N ASP A 449 5.38 11.62 -15.00
CA ASP A 449 5.26 13.09 -14.88
C ASP A 449 6.08 13.82 -15.95
N LEU A 450 7.28 13.36 -16.32
CA LEU A 450 8.06 13.91 -17.45
C LEU A 450 7.36 13.71 -18.79
N GLY A 451 6.73 12.54 -19.00
CA GLY A 451 5.88 12.26 -20.16
C GLY A 451 4.70 13.21 -20.23
N ASP A 452 4.01 13.40 -19.11
CA ASP A 452 2.88 14.32 -18.97
C ASP A 452 3.25 15.78 -19.27
N LEU A 453 4.44 16.21 -18.86
CA LEU A 453 4.98 17.53 -19.17
C LEU A 453 5.34 17.65 -20.65
N GLY A 454 5.80 16.56 -21.26
CA GLY A 454 6.33 16.51 -22.61
C GLY A 454 7.76 17.05 -22.71
N TYR A 455 8.56 16.84 -21.65
CA TYR A 455 9.92 17.35 -21.56
C TYR A 455 10.90 16.45 -22.32
N SER A 456 11.08 16.73 -23.62
CA SER A 456 11.92 15.96 -24.56
C SER A 456 13.39 15.87 -24.16
N LYS A 457 13.95 16.90 -23.52
CA LYS A 457 15.35 16.92 -23.05
C LYS A 457 15.65 15.82 -22.02
N GLY A 458 14.62 15.32 -21.32
CA GLY A 458 14.74 14.23 -20.36
C GLY A 458 14.65 12.82 -20.96
N ALA A 459 14.46 12.68 -22.29
CA ALA A 459 14.19 11.39 -22.93
C ALA A 459 15.29 10.34 -22.71
N GLU A 460 16.56 10.75 -22.77
CA GLU A 460 17.70 9.87 -22.51
C GLU A 460 17.67 9.32 -21.08
N ALA A 461 17.44 10.19 -20.09
CA ALA A 461 17.37 9.79 -18.68
C ALA A 461 16.20 8.85 -18.40
N VAL A 462 15.05 9.05 -19.07
CA VAL A 462 13.91 8.13 -19.01
C VAL A 462 14.30 6.75 -19.57
N ALA A 463 14.91 6.71 -20.77
CA ALA A 463 15.29 5.46 -21.42
C ALA A 463 16.34 4.67 -20.61
N LEU A 464 17.35 5.37 -20.09
CA LEU A 464 18.44 4.78 -19.32
C LEU A 464 18.08 4.49 -17.85
N CYS A 465 16.89 4.85 -17.38
CA CYS A 465 16.51 4.66 -15.98
C CYS A 465 16.57 3.16 -15.61
N PRO A 466 17.45 2.74 -14.68
CA PRO A 466 17.83 1.32 -14.56
C PRO A 466 16.83 0.49 -13.76
N MET A 467 15.95 1.11 -12.99
CA MET A 467 15.07 0.44 -12.03
C MET A 467 13.58 0.52 -12.41
N VAL A 468 13.29 0.90 -13.65
CA VAL A 468 11.93 1.04 -14.17
C VAL A 468 11.77 0.21 -15.44
N GLU A 469 10.62 -0.45 -15.56
CA GLU A 469 10.26 -1.30 -16.69
C GLU A 469 10.18 -0.51 -18.01
N ASN A 470 10.51 -1.17 -19.12
CA ASN A 470 10.50 -0.54 -20.44
C ASN A 470 9.12 -0.01 -20.83
N SER A 471 8.05 -0.65 -20.39
CA SER A 471 6.68 -0.25 -20.72
C SER A 471 6.34 1.15 -20.19
N PHE A 472 6.72 1.48 -18.95
CA PHE A 472 6.61 2.82 -18.37
C PHE A 472 7.41 3.86 -19.16
N LYS A 473 8.63 3.51 -19.55
CA LYS A 473 9.53 4.39 -20.32
C LYS A 473 8.93 4.69 -21.69
N ILE A 474 8.49 3.66 -22.40
CA ILE A 474 7.87 3.77 -23.73
C ILE A 474 6.60 4.64 -23.65
N LEU A 475 5.76 4.43 -22.63
CA LEU A 475 4.56 5.24 -22.44
C LEU A 475 4.89 6.72 -22.20
N ALA A 476 5.89 7.02 -21.36
CA ALA A 476 6.33 8.39 -21.13
C ALA A 476 6.91 9.04 -22.38
N LEU A 477 7.78 8.34 -23.11
CA LEU A 477 8.37 8.82 -24.37
C LEU A 477 7.29 9.05 -25.44
N LYS A 478 6.30 8.16 -25.55
CA LYS A 478 5.12 8.36 -26.40
C LYS A 478 4.35 9.64 -26.06
N ASN A 479 4.14 9.91 -24.77
CA ASN A 479 3.46 11.12 -24.32
C ASN A 479 4.28 12.39 -24.60
N MET A 480 5.61 12.32 -24.53
CA MET A 480 6.49 13.41 -24.96
C MET A 480 6.31 13.74 -26.45
N LEU A 481 6.21 12.71 -27.31
CA LEU A 481 5.99 12.89 -28.74
C LEU A 481 4.63 13.49 -29.08
N ALA A 482 3.57 13.06 -28.37
CA ALA A 482 2.20 13.52 -28.61
C ALA A 482 2.07 15.04 -28.51
N LYS A 483 2.85 15.68 -27.62
CA LYS A 483 2.87 17.16 -27.49
C LYS A 483 3.66 17.87 -28.59
N GLN A 484 4.58 17.19 -29.26
CA GLN A 484 5.40 17.74 -30.35
C GLN A 484 4.81 17.51 -31.75
N LYS A 485 3.54 17.05 -31.85
CA LYS A 485 2.82 16.75 -33.11
C LYS A 485 3.52 15.73 -34.02
N HIS A 486 4.44 14.94 -33.48
CA HIS A 486 5.17 13.89 -34.21
C HIS A 486 5.89 14.38 -35.48
N ASP A 487 6.40 15.62 -35.53
CA ASP A 487 7.13 16.10 -36.71
C ASP A 487 8.50 15.41 -36.84
N PRO A 488 8.70 14.51 -37.82
CA PRO A 488 9.94 13.75 -37.96
C PRO A 488 11.10 14.60 -38.49
N SER A 489 10.86 15.85 -38.89
CA SER A 489 11.91 16.80 -39.24
C SER A 489 12.62 17.36 -37.99
N ASN A 490 11.96 17.34 -36.84
CA ASN A 490 12.48 17.85 -35.58
C ASN A 490 13.52 16.89 -34.97
N ARG A 491 14.71 17.43 -34.65
CA ARG A 491 15.80 16.68 -34.03
C ARG A 491 15.41 16.09 -32.66
N GLU A 492 14.61 16.80 -31.87
CA GLU A 492 14.15 16.30 -30.56
C GLU A 492 13.20 15.11 -30.71
N VAL A 493 12.27 15.17 -31.67
CA VAL A 493 11.36 14.06 -32.00
C VAL A 493 12.17 12.83 -32.41
N ARG A 494 13.18 12.98 -33.28
CA ARG A 494 14.05 11.87 -33.68
C ARG A 494 14.83 11.29 -32.49
N ASN A 495 15.29 12.14 -31.58
CA ASN A 495 16.00 11.68 -30.38
C ASN A 495 15.10 10.81 -29.50
N VAL A 496 13.87 11.25 -29.25
CA VAL A 496 12.89 10.49 -28.47
C VAL A 496 12.56 9.16 -29.16
N LEU A 497 12.36 9.16 -30.49
CA LEU A 497 12.11 7.93 -31.27
C LEU A 497 13.28 6.95 -31.19
N SER A 498 14.52 7.42 -31.34
CA SER A 498 15.70 6.55 -31.22
C SER A 498 15.81 5.88 -29.84
N HIS A 499 15.40 6.56 -28.78
CA HIS A 499 15.34 5.98 -27.45
C HIS A 499 14.19 4.99 -27.29
N MET A 500 13.03 5.24 -27.91
CA MET A 500 11.93 4.26 -27.94
C MET A 500 12.35 2.97 -28.66
N ASP A 501 13.01 3.09 -29.81
CA ASP A 501 13.50 1.94 -30.58
C ASP A 501 14.51 1.11 -29.79
N SER A 502 15.30 1.72 -28.90
CA SER A 502 16.26 1.01 -28.05
C SER A 502 15.61 0.20 -26.90
N LEU A 503 14.32 0.40 -26.64
CA LEU A 503 13.56 -0.22 -25.54
C LEU A 503 12.62 -1.35 -26.00
N LEU A 504 12.43 -1.50 -27.32
CA LEU A 504 11.72 -2.57 -28.00
C LEU A 504 12.67 -3.75 -28.26
#